data_AF-A0A061R3M9-F1
#
_entry.id   AF-A0A061R3M9-F1
#
_cell.length_a   1.000
_cell.length_b   1.000
_cell.length_c   1.000
_cell.angle_alpha   90.00
_cell.angle_beta   90.00
_cell.angle_gamma   90.00
#
_symmetry.space_group_name_H-M   'P 1'
#
loop_
_entity.id
_entity.type
_entity.pdbx_description
1 polymer ?
#
loop_
_entity_poly.entity_id
_entity_poly.type
_entity_poly.pdbx_seq_one_letter_code
_entity_poly.pdbx_strand_id
1 'polypeptide(L)'
;MDASLIARKIVVLKTFFPSLDVPRVLNKKPKLFLKDLEELRLVCEQVQHLLKEAPNPGVILSETPDLFDPAMVASVLISFQRWFPKDDPVQKLQADGAGILQRAQDNDIPLDPVYYDGTTWRAPAFDTQAEQLPWQEHIRTKVNKLPPLSTYTNSGKFKAE
;
A
#
# COMPACT_ATOMS: atom_id res chain seq x y z
N MET A 1 24.80 -10.40 15.03
CA MET A 1 23.90 -10.60 13.87
C MET A 1 24.75 -11.16 12.74
N ASP A 2 24.42 -12.32 12.19
CA ASP A 2 25.23 -12.98 11.17
C ASP A 2 25.13 -12.22 9.83
N ALA A 3 26.26 -11.65 9.38
CA ALA A 3 26.33 -10.90 8.14
C ALA A 3 25.98 -11.75 6.90
N SER A 4 26.29 -13.06 6.94
CA SER A 4 25.94 -14.00 5.86
C SER A 4 24.43 -14.15 5.74
N LEU A 5 23.74 -14.28 6.86
CA LEU A 5 22.28 -14.41 6.89
C LEU A 5 21.58 -13.15 6.37
N ILE A 6 22.06 -11.96 6.74
CA ILE A 6 21.51 -10.69 6.25
C ILE A 6 21.72 -10.60 4.73
N ALA A 7 22.91 -10.91 4.23
CA ALA A 7 23.20 -10.89 2.80
C ALA A 7 22.25 -11.81 2.02
N ARG A 8 21.98 -13.02 2.53
CA ARG A 8 21.00 -13.94 1.92
C ARG A 8 19.58 -13.35 1.87
N LYS A 9 19.12 -12.70 2.94
CA LYS A 9 17.81 -12.02 2.97
C LYS A 9 17.73 -10.88 1.95
N ILE A 10 18.80 -10.10 1.81
CA ILE A 10 18.89 -9.04 0.79
C ILE A 10 18.83 -9.63 -0.62
N VAL A 11 19.54 -10.73 -0.86
CA VAL A 11 19.49 -11.44 -2.16
C VAL A 11 18.05 -11.88 -2.46
N VAL A 12 17.35 -12.52 -1.51
CA VAL A 12 15.93 -12.89 -1.69
C VAL A 12 15.08 -11.69 -2.08
N LEU A 13 15.15 -10.59 -1.32
CA LEU A 13 14.40 -9.37 -1.61
C LEU A 13 14.67 -8.83 -3.03
N LYS A 14 15.94 -8.83 -3.45
CA LYS A 14 16.35 -8.36 -4.77
C LYS A 14 16.00 -9.32 -5.91
N THR A 15 15.91 -10.62 -5.64
CA THR A 15 15.43 -11.61 -6.61
C THR A 15 13.95 -11.40 -6.94
N PHE A 16 13.11 -11.17 -5.92
CA PHE A 16 11.68 -10.91 -6.14
C PHE A 16 11.38 -9.49 -6.60
N PHE A 17 12.13 -8.50 -6.10
CA PHE A 17 11.90 -7.08 -6.33
C PHE A 17 13.21 -6.36 -6.71
N PRO A 18 13.66 -6.46 -7.97
CA PRO A 18 14.94 -5.88 -8.40
C PRO A 18 15.06 -4.37 -8.14
N SER A 19 13.96 -3.63 -8.33
CA SER A 19 13.86 -2.18 -8.15
C SER A 19 13.71 -1.73 -6.68
N LEU A 20 13.73 -2.65 -5.71
CA LEU A 20 13.55 -2.34 -4.29
C LEU A 20 14.73 -1.55 -3.69
N ASP A 21 14.45 -0.42 -3.04
CA ASP A 21 15.39 0.31 -2.19
C ASP A 21 15.48 -0.37 -0.81
N VAL A 22 16.38 -1.33 -0.72
CA VAL A 22 16.61 -2.13 0.50
C VAL A 22 17.02 -1.26 1.70
N PRO A 23 17.96 -0.29 1.59
CA PRO A 23 18.27 0.62 2.68
C PRO A 23 17.04 1.35 3.24
N ARG A 24 16.17 1.88 2.36
CA ARG A 24 14.94 2.56 2.79
C ARG A 24 13.99 1.61 3.53
N VAL A 25 13.79 0.40 3.01
CA VAL A 25 12.95 -0.63 3.64
C VAL A 25 13.50 -1.04 5.01
N LEU A 26 14.81 -1.26 5.11
CA LEU A 26 15.47 -1.65 6.36
C LEU A 26 15.29 -0.59 7.45
N ASN A 27 15.40 0.69 7.08
CA ASN A 27 15.22 1.80 8.01
C ASN A 27 13.78 1.93 8.52
N LYS A 28 12.78 1.73 7.65
CA LYS A 28 11.36 1.87 8.00
C LYS A 28 10.75 0.61 8.64
N LYS A 29 11.19 -0.58 8.23
CA LYS A 29 10.64 -1.88 8.68
C LYS A 29 11.76 -2.88 8.98
N PRO A 30 12.60 -2.63 10.00
CA PRO A 30 13.72 -3.51 10.35
C PRO A 30 13.27 -4.91 10.76
N LYS A 31 12.05 -5.04 11.32
CA LYS A 31 11.44 -6.32 11.70
C LYS A 31 11.32 -7.30 10.53
N LEU A 32 11.29 -6.82 9.28
CA LEU A 32 11.28 -7.67 8.08
C LEU A 32 12.52 -8.59 8.05
N PHE A 33 13.68 -8.08 8.48
CA PHE A 33 14.94 -8.82 8.50
C PHE A 33 15.09 -9.75 9.71
N LEU A 34 14.14 -9.72 10.65
CA LEU A 34 14.10 -10.65 11.77
C LEU A 34 13.36 -11.95 11.42
N LYS A 35 12.54 -11.95 10.36
CA LYS A 35 11.86 -13.16 9.85
C LYS A 35 12.85 -14.21 9.40
N ASP A 36 12.47 -15.48 9.50
CA ASP A 36 13.29 -16.56 8.94
C ASP A 36 13.38 -16.45 7.42
N LEU A 37 14.45 -17.00 6.84
CA LEU A 37 14.71 -16.87 5.40
C LEU A 37 13.57 -17.47 4.56
N GLU A 38 13.03 -18.61 4.98
CA GLU A 38 11.91 -19.28 4.33
C GLU A 38 10.60 -18.48 4.46
N GLU A 39 10.34 -17.93 5.65
CA GLU A 39 9.18 -17.05 5.86
C GLU A 39 9.25 -15.80 4.99
N LEU A 40 10.45 -15.18 4.90
CA LEU A 40 10.67 -14.02 4.06
C LEU A 40 10.42 -14.36 2.58
N ARG A 41 10.88 -15.53 2.13
CA ARG A 41 10.64 -16.00 0.76
C ARG A 41 9.15 -16.17 0.48
N LEU A 42 8.42 -16.85 1.37
CA LEU A 42 6.97 -17.06 1.23
C LEU A 42 6.21 -15.73 1.17
N VAL A 43 6.58 -14.77 2.03
CA VAL A 43 6.02 -13.41 2.01
C VAL A 43 6.29 -12.73 0.67
N CYS A 44 7.51 -12.81 0.15
CA CYS A 44 7.87 -12.21 -1.13
C CYS A 44 7.09 -12.82 -2.30
N GLU A 45 6.91 -14.15 -2.31
CA GLU A 45 6.11 -14.85 -3.32
C GLU A 45 4.64 -14.38 -3.31
N GLN A 46 4.03 -14.31 -2.12
CA GLN A 46 2.64 -13.88 -1.99
C GLN A 46 2.46 -12.41 -2.39
N VAL A 47 3.35 -11.53 -1.94
CA VAL A 47 3.32 -10.10 -2.29
C VAL A 47 3.55 -9.90 -3.80
N GLN A 48 4.49 -10.63 -4.39
CA GLN A 48 4.74 -10.56 -5.83
C GLN A 48 3.52 -11.03 -6.63
N HIS A 49 2.85 -12.10 -6.17
CA HIS A 49 1.61 -12.55 -6.81
C HIS A 49 0.52 -11.46 -6.74
N LEU A 50 0.33 -10.83 -5.59
CA LEU A 50 -0.68 -9.78 -5.43
C LEU A 50 -0.38 -8.53 -6.28
N LEU A 51 0.91 -8.22 -6.47
CA LEU A 51 1.37 -7.08 -7.25
C LEU A 51 1.84 -7.45 -8.67
N LYS A 52 1.42 -8.60 -9.21
CA LYS A 52 1.92 -9.12 -10.49
C LYS A 52 1.68 -8.18 -11.68
N GLU A 53 0.62 -7.37 -11.62
CA GLU A 53 0.26 -6.41 -12.66
C GLU A 53 0.97 -5.05 -12.47
N ALA A 54 1.73 -4.88 -11.38
CA ALA A 54 2.51 -3.67 -11.16
C ALA A 54 3.77 -3.71 -12.04
N PRO A 55 4.06 -2.64 -12.80
CA PRO A 55 5.28 -2.59 -13.60
C PRO A 55 6.54 -2.55 -12.74
N ASN A 56 6.48 -1.94 -11.55
CA ASN A 56 7.64 -1.77 -10.66
C ASN A 56 7.23 -1.98 -9.18
N PRO A 57 6.89 -3.22 -8.77
CA PRO A 57 6.44 -3.51 -7.41
C PRO A 57 7.49 -3.15 -6.34
N GLY A 58 8.78 -3.23 -6.67
CA GLY A 58 9.85 -2.81 -5.77
C GLY A 58 9.79 -1.33 -5.37
N VAL A 59 9.31 -0.45 -6.26
CA VAL A 59 9.14 0.98 -5.94
C VAL A 59 8.01 1.17 -4.92
N ILE A 60 6.87 0.51 -5.13
CA ILE A 60 5.72 0.52 -4.20
C ILE A 60 6.18 0.09 -2.80
N LEU A 61 6.89 -1.03 -2.72
CA LEU A 61 7.39 -1.61 -1.46
C LEU A 61 8.47 -0.75 -0.79
N SER A 62 9.23 0.01 -1.56
CA SER A 62 10.21 0.95 -1.03
C SER A 62 9.55 2.14 -0.35
N GLU A 63 8.50 2.67 -0.96
CA GLU A 63 7.75 3.82 -0.44
C GLU A 63 6.89 3.43 0.76
N THR A 64 6.23 2.27 0.66
CA THR A 64 5.31 1.72 1.67
C THR A 64 5.75 0.31 2.13
N PRO A 65 6.77 0.19 3.01
CA PRO A 65 7.27 -1.11 3.46
C PRO A 65 6.27 -1.98 4.21
N ASP A 66 5.17 -1.41 4.72
CA ASP A 66 4.11 -2.18 5.37
C ASP A 66 3.39 -3.14 4.42
N LEU A 67 3.52 -2.92 3.11
CA LEU A 67 3.07 -3.81 2.06
C LEU A 67 3.94 -5.08 1.89
N PHE A 68 4.98 -5.26 2.71
CA PHE A 68 5.61 -6.59 2.91
C PHE A 68 4.76 -7.53 3.78
N ASP A 69 3.50 -7.18 4.05
CA ASP A 69 2.50 -8.08 4.60
C ASP A 69 1.44 -8.38 3.53
N PRO A 70 1.31 -9.64 3.07
CA PRO A 70 0.32 -10.05 2.08
C PRO A 70 -1.13 -9.65 2.46
N ALA A 71 -1.48 -9.71 3.75
CA ALA A 71 -2.80 -9.31 4.22
C ALA A 71 -3.02 -7.81 4.01
N MET A 72 -1.99 -7.01 4.32
CA MET A 72 -2.04 -5.56 4.11
C MET A 72 -2.16 -5.22 2.62
N VAL A 73 -1.41 -5.90 1.75
CA VAL A 73 -1.53 -5.69 0.30
C VAL A 73 -2.94 -5.98 -0.18
N ALA A 74 -3.51 -7.12 0.20
CA ALA A 74 -4.87 -7.48 -0.19
C ALA A 74 -5.91 -6.47 0.32
N SER A 75 -5.78 -6.06 1.59
CA SER A 75 -6.63 -5.05 2.21
C SER A 75 -6.59 -3.72 1.45
N VAL A 76 -5.39 -3.28 1.08
CA VAL A 76 -5.19 -2.06 0.29
C VAL A 76 -5.78 -2.19 -1.11
N LEU A 77 -5.54 -3.29 -1.83
CA LEU A 77 -6.06 -3.49 -3.18
C LEU A 77 -7.59 -3.53 -3.21
N ILE A 78 -8.21 -4.22 -2.25
CA ILE A 78 -9.68 -4.26 -2.12
C ILE A 78 -10.24 -2.87 -1.78
N SER A 79 -9.58 -2.17 -0.86
CA SER A 79 -9.96 -0.79 -0.49
C SER A 79 -9.86 0.14 -1.70
N PHE A 80 -8.78 0.05 -2.48
CA PHE A 80 -8.58 0.85 -3.68
C PHE A 80 -9.63 0.54 -4.74
N GLN A 81 -9.95 -0.75 -4.96
CA GLN A 81 -11.01 -1.15 -5.88
C GLN A 81 -12.36 -0.56 -5.47
N ARG A 82 -12.64 -0.48 -4.16
CA ARG A 82 -13.87 0.14 -3.64
C ARG A 82 -13.85 1.66 -3.77
N TRP A 83 -12.74 2.33 -3.47
CA TRP A 83 -12.62 3.78 -3.55
C TRP A 83 -12.57 4.30 -4.99
N PHE A 84 -12.02 3.48 -5.90
CA PHE A 84 -11.80 3.79 -7.32
C PHE A 84 -12.31 2.66 -8.24
N PRO A 85 -13.63 2.42 -8.32
CA PRO A 85 -14.21 1.25 -9.00
C PRO A 85 -14.00 1.20 -10.52
N LYS A 86 -13.49 2.28 -11.13
CA LYS A 86 -13.20 2.37 -12.56
C LYS A 86 -11.70 2.24 -12.87
N ASP A 87 -10.86 2.30 -11.85
CA ASP A 87 -9.40 2.25 -12.00
C ASP A 87 -8.91 0.85 -11.62
N ASP A 88 -7.80 0.42 -12.22
CA ASP A 88 -7.09 -0.78 -11.75
C ASP A 88 -6.40 -0.46 -10.41
N PRO A 89 -6.66 -1.22 -9.33
CA PRO A 89 -6.14 -0.91 -8.01
C PRO A 89 -4.61 -1.01 -7.92
N VAL A 90 -4.00 -1.92 -8.69
CA VAL A 90 -2.55 -2.11 -8.70
C VAL A 90 -1.85 -0.95 -9.41
N GLN A 91 -2.40 -0.49 -10.55
CA GLN A 91 -1.90 0.69 -11.24
C GLN A 91 -2.07 1.95 -10.40
N LYS A 92 -3.21 2.09 -9.71
CA LYS A 92 -3.45 3.22 -8.80
C LYS A 92 -2.46 3.23 -7.63
N LEU A 93 -2.16 2.04 -7.08
CA LEU A 93 -1.15 1.86 -6.04
C LEU A 93 0.26 2.20 -6.54
N GLN A 94 0.60 1.83 -7.78
CA GLN A 94 1.88 2.18 -8.41
C GLN A 94 2.04 3.69 -8.64
N ALA A 95 0.95 4.39 -8.94
CA ALA A 95 0.98 5.81 -9.30
C ALA A 95 1.07 6.75 -8.09
N ASP A 96 0.30 6.51 -7.03
CA ASP A 96 0.27 7.36 -5.82
C ASP A 96 -0.15 6.57 -4.57
N GLY A 97 0.31 5.33 -4.43
CA GLY A 97 -0.08 4.44 -3.34
C GLY A 97 0.20 5.02 -1.96
N ALA A 98 1.43 5.49 -1.72
CA ALA A 98 1.84 6.06 -0.44
C ALA A 98 1.03 7.32 -0.09
N GLY A 99 0.78 8.19 -1.06
CA GLY A 99 -0.01 9.40 -0.85
C GLY A 99 -1.48 9.11 -0.55
N ILE A 100 -2.09 8.17 -1.28
CA ILE A 100 -3.48 7.75 -1.03
C ILE A 100 -3.62 7.13 0.37
N LEU A 101 -2.69 6.26 0.77
CA LEU A 101 -2.72 5.62 2.09
C LEU A 101 -2.54 6.62 3.22
N GLN A 102 -1.61 7.57 3.07
CA GLN A 102 -1.43 8.65 4.04
C GLN A 102 -2.71 9.47 4.17
N ARG A 103 -3.34 9.87 3.06
CA ARG A 103 -4.60 10.63 3.09
C ARG A 103 -5.74 9.83 3.69
N ALA A 104 -5.81 8.52 3.46
CA ALA A 104 -6.79 7.65 4.08
C ALA A 104 -6.62 7.66 5.61
N GLN A 105 -5.39 7.51 6.09
CA GLN A 105 -5.06 7.59 7.51
C GLN A 105 -5.39 8.97 8.11
N ASP A 106 -5.02 10.06 7.44
CA ASP A 106 -5.25 11.44 7.92
C ASP A 106 -6.75 11.80 8.01
N ASN A 107 -7.62 11.05 7.32
CA ASN A 107 -9.07 11.25 7.30
C ASN A 107 -9.83 10.11 8.00
N ASP A 108 -9.14 9.27 8.80
CA ASP A 108 -9.71 8.14 9.52
C ASP A 108 -10.52 7.18 8.62
N ILE A 109 -10.08 7.01 7.37
CA ILE A 109 -10.71 6.11 6.41
C ILE A 109 -10.12 4.70 6.62
N PRO A 110 -10.91 3.73 7.11
CA PRO A 110 -10.40 2.40 7.38
C PRO A 110 -10.14 1.62 6.08
N LEU A 111 -9.08 0.82 6.10
CA LEU A 111 -8.87 -0.22 5.09
C LEU A 111 -9.80 -1.40 5.35
N ASP A 112 -10.17 -2.10 4.29
CA ASP A 112 -11.03 -3.27 4.38
C ASP A 112 -10.36 -4.41 5.15
N PRO A 113 -11.00 -4.97 6.18
CA PRO A 113 -10.47 -6.16 6.83
C PRO A 113 -10.46 -7.32 5.83
N VAL A 114 -9.42 -8.15 5.87
CA VAL A 114 -9.28 -9.29 4.95
C VAL A 114 -9.01 -10.59 5.71
N TYR A 115 -9.43 -11.69 5.11
CA TYR A 115 -9.12 -13.05 5.53
C TYR A 115 -8.69 -13.88 4.32
N TYR A 116 -7.91 -14.93 4.58
CA TYR A 116 -7.48 -15.88 3.55
C TYR A 116 -8.39 -17.11 3.59
N ASP A 117 -9.01 -17.47 2.47
CA ASP A 117 -9.92 -18.61 2.38
C ASP A 117 -9.23 -19.94 2.04
N GLY A 118 -7.89 -19.95 1.99
CA GLY A 118 -7.07 -21.08 1.55
C GLY A 118 -6.67 -21.01 0.07
N THR A 119 -7.28 -20.11 -0.70
CA THR A 119 -6.98 -19.91 -2.13
C THR A 119 -6.66 -18.45 -2.45
N THR A 120 -7.48 -17.52 -1.97
CA THR A 120 -7.38 -16.09 -2.27
C THR A 120 -7.69 -15.25 -1.04
N TRP A 121 -7.19 -14.02 -1.05
CA TRP A 121 -7.55 -13.02 -0.06
C TRP A 121 -8.93 -12.45 -0.37
N ARG A 122 -9.80 -12.42 0.63
CA ARG A 122 -11.14 -11.84 0.53
C ARG A 122 -11.38 -10.85 1.66
N ALA A 123 -12.19 -9.84 1.39
CA ALA A 123 -12.83 -9.06 2.43
C ALA A 123 -14.22 -9.65 2.71
N PRO A 124 -14.75 -9.56 3.94
CA PRO A 124 -16.17 -9.77 4.16
C PRO A 124 -16.89 -8.77 3.25
N ALA A 125 -17.79 -9.27 2.40
CA ALA A 125 -18.67 -8.40 1.65
C ALA A 125 -19.49 -7.63 2.69
N PHE A 126 -19.19 -6.34 2.89
CA PHE A 126 -20.21 -5.45 3.39
C PHE A 126 -21.31 -5.48 2.33
N ASP A 127 -22.44 -6.07 2.70
CA ASP A 127 -23.59 -6.30 1.84
C ASP A 127 -23.89 -5.02 1.05
N THR A 128 -23.75 -5.09 -0.27
CA THR A 128 -23.96 -3.99 -1.21
C THR A 128 -25.43 -3.60 -1.36
N GLN A 129 -26.32 -4.12 -0.51
CA GLN A 129 -27.66 -3.58 -0.27
C GLN A 129 -27.75 -2.58 0.90
N ALA A 130 -26.70 -2.42 1.70
CA ALA A 130 -26.65 -1.33 2.66
C ALA A 130 -26.36 -0.02 1.89
N GLU A 131 -27.26 0.96 2.04
CA GLU A 131 -27.11 2.33 1.54
C GLU A 131 -25.65 2.81 1.68
N GLN A 132 -25.13 3.47 0.64
CA GLN A 132 -23.84 4.15 0.70
C GLN A 132 -23.70 4.88 2.04
N LEU A 133 -22.73 4.45 2.84
CA LEU A 133 -22.54 5.03 4.15
C LEU A 133 -22.13 6.50 3.98
N PRO A 134 -22.61 7.44 4.81
CA PRO A 134 -22.37 8.87 4.64
C PRO A 134 -20.88 9.28 4.49
N TRP A 135 -19.95 8.49 5.03
CA TRP A 135 -18.51 8.72 4.87
C TRP A 135 -17.98 8.39 3.46
N GLN A 136 -18.61 7.46 2.73
CA GLN A 136 -18.24 7.14 1.35
C GLN A 136 -18.61 8.30 0.42
N GLU A 137 -19.76 8.93 0.64
CA GLU A 137 -20.16 10.16 -0.06
C GLU A 137 -19.27 11.34 0.34
N HIS A 138 -18.77 11.39 1.58
CA HIS A 138 -17.77 12.36 2.05
C HIS A 138 -16.44 12.25 1.28
N ILE A 139 -15.92 11.04 1.08
CA ILE A 139 -14.71 10.80 0.29
C ILE A 139 -14.92 11.26 -1.16
N ARG A 140 -16.02 10.82 -1.78
CA ARG A 140 -16.35 11.18 -3.16
C ARG A 140 -16.47 12.68 -3.36
N THR A 141 -17.07 13.40 -2.40
CA THR A 141 -17.29 14.85 -2.48
C THR A 141 -16.08 15.68 -2.08
N LYS A 142 -15.21 15.22 -1.19
CA LYS A 142 -14.03 15.99 -0.77
C LYS A 142 -12.76 15.65 -1.54
N VAL A 143 -12.51 14.38 -1.85
CA VAL A 143 -11.25 13.95 -2.50
C VAL A 143 -11.26 14.30 -3.99
N ASN A 144 -12.41 14.21 -4.69
CA ASN A 144 -12.51 14.58 -6.10
C ASN A 144 -12.66 16.09 -6.37
N LYS A 145 -12.80 16.92 -5.32
CA LYS A 145 -12.93 18.38 -5.46
C LYS A 145 -11.63 19.13 -5.18
N LEU A 146 -10.57 18.45 -4.77
CA LEU A 146 -9.28 19.09 -4.57
C LEU A 146 -8.58 19.23 -5.93
N PRO A 147 -8.24 20.45 -6.37
CA PRO A 147 -7.49 20.63 -7.60
C PRO A 147 -6.10 19.97 -7.46
N PRO A 148 -5.48 19.51 -8.56
CA PRO A 148 -4.13 18.99 -8.52
C PRO A 148 -3.19 20.03 -7.90
N LEU A 149 -2.28 19.57 -7.02
CA LEU A 149 -1.37 20.40 -6.24
C LEU A 149 -0.40 21.25 -7.10
N SER A 150 -0.41 21.12 -8.43
CA SER A 150 0.26 22.06 -9.33
C SER A 150 -0.32 23.49 -9.28
N THR A 151 -1.47 23.69 -8.63
CA THR A 151 -2.16 24.98 -8.53
C THR A 151 -1.81 25.80 -7.28
N TYR A 152 -1.13 25.22 -6.28
CA TYR A 152 -0.72 25.95 -5.08
C TYR A 152 0.74 26.41 -5.20
N THR A 153 0.95 27.49 -5.96
CA THR A 153 2.18 28.29 -5.85
C THR A 153 2.08 29.29 -4.70
N ASN A 154 3.18 29.40 -3.95
CA ASN A 154 3.38 30.28 -2.81
C ASN A 154 2.84 31.71 -3.04
N SER A 155 1.82 32.10 -2.28
CA SER A 155 1.60 33.51 -1.96
C SER A 155 1.39 33.66 -0.46
N GLY A 156 2.51 33.65 0.26
CA GLY A 156 2.55 34.01 1.67
C GLY A 156 2.10 35.45 1.86
N LYS A 157 1.01 35.63 2.61
CA LYS A 157 0.73 36.84 3.41
C LYS A 157 0.03 36.41 4.70
N PHE A 158 0.82 36.17 5.75
CA PHE A 158 0.33 36.25 7.12
C PHE A 158 0.19 37.73 7.49
N LYS A 159 -1.00 38.16 7.92
CA LYS A 159 -1.16 39.36 8.74
C LYS A 159 -1.39 38.88 10.17
N ALA A 160 -0.49 39.27 11.07
CA ALA A 160 -0.66 39.18 12.51
C ALA A 160 -1.37 40.45 12.99
N GLU A 161 -2.37 40.28 13.85
CA GLU A 161 -2.83 41.30 14.80
C GLU A 161 -2.11 41.08 16.12
#